data_AF-A0A7V0NT08-F1
#
_entry.id   AF-A0A7V0NT08-F1
#
_cell.length_a   1.000
_cell.length_b   1.000
_cell.length_c   1.000
_cell.angle_alpha   90.00
_cell.angle_beta   90.00
_cell.angle_gamma   90.00
#
_symmetry.space_group_name_H-M   'P 1'
#
loop_
_entity.id
_entity.type
_entity.pdbx_description
1 polymer ?
#
loop_
_entity_poly.entity_id
_entity_poly.type
_entity_poly.pdbx_seq_one_letter_code
_entity_poly.pdbx_strand_id
1 'polypeptide(L)'
;MTIVVLAALNACSTSPVGGVSTPNDSTGTTPTTLSAQDSEFIQPDSEEALLFMKKCVEEQGWIVEDISGGIHIKYRPEQQVEAAAAIRECSKQSLGLAPGETVPPPSDRQVRNYYQALVNAMECLEARGFDLSDPPTLDSYLEKGIGSWDPYGEVLTSTGMGPSEFNTLTRKCPQPQLYR
;
A
#
# COMPACT_ATOMS: atom_id res chain seq x y z
N MET A 1 -6.80 6.09 -21.79
CA MET A 1 -6.98 7.09 -20.73
C MET A 1 -7.05 6.33 -19.43
N THR A 2 -5.97 6.33 -18.66
CA THR A 2 -5.86 5.52 -17.44
C THR A 2 -5.32 6.42 -16.34
N ILE A 3 -6.02 6.46 -15.21
CA ILE A 3 -5.67 7.23 -14.00
C ILE A 3 -5.24 6.19 -12.96
N VAL A 4 -4.07 6.35 -12.35
CA VAL A 4 -3.61 5.53 -11.22
C VAL A 4 -3.51 6.44 -9.99
N VAL A 5 -4.25 6.10 -8.93
CA VAL A 5 -4.30 6.84 -7.67
C VAL A 5 -3.57 6.01 -6.61
N LEU A 6 -2.54 6.57 -5.97
CA LEU A 6 -1.82 5.99 -4.83
C LEU A 6 -2.18 6.81 -3.59
N ALA A 7 -2.75 6.15 -2.57
CA ALA A 7 -3.26 6.81 -1.38
C ALA A 7 -2.12 7.18 -0.41
N ALA A 8 -1.96 8.48 -0.13
CA ALA A 8 -0.98 9.03 0.81
C ALA A 8 -1.44 8.88 2.27
N LEU A 9 -0.53 8.52 3.19
CA LEU A 9 -0.76 8.58 4.63
C LEU A 9 0.26 9.49 5.31
N ASN A 10 -0.20 10.64 5.78
CA ASN A 10 0.58 11.54 6.64
C ASN A 10 0.95 10.85 7.96
N ALA A 11 2.24 10.68 8.20
CA ALA A 11 2.76 10.40 9.54
C ALA A 11 3.03 11.73 10.27
N CYS A 12 2.30 11.99 11.37
CA CYS A 12 2.68 13.01 12.34
C CYS A 12 2.68 12.40 13.74
N SER A 13 3.86 12.27 14.35
CA SER A 13 4.25 13.04 15.56
C SER A 13 5.43 12.40 16.29
N THR A 14 6.37 13.25 16.67
CA THR A 14 7.69 12.96 17.24
C THR A 14 7.76 13.18 18.76
N SER A 15 8.56 12.30 19.42
CA SER A 15 9.43 12.53 20.62
C SER A 15 8.80 12.71 22.03
N PRO A 16 9.55 12.59 23.17
CA PRO A 16 11.00 12.36 23.37
C PRO A 16 11.47 11.32 24.46
N VAL A 17 12.72 10.88 24.28
CA VAL A 17 13.84 10.52 25.21
C VAL A 17 13.59 10.26 26.70
N GLY A 18 14.10 9.12 27.19
CA GLY A 18 14.54 8.95 28.58
C GLY A 18 15.13 7.57 28.92
N GLY A 19 16.41 7.51 29.33
CA GLY A 19 16.96 6.38 30.12
C GLY A 19 18.34 5.85 29.72
N VAL A 20 19.38 6.36 30.39
CA VAL A 20 20.79 5.90 30.38
C VAL A 20 20.97 4.58 31.16
N SER A 21 21.83 3.66 30.69
CA SER A 21 22.97 3.03 31.41
C SER A 21 23.65 1.90 30.60
N THR A 22 24.92 1.67 30.88
CA THR A 22 26.02 1.21 30.00
C THR A 22 26.36 -0.30 30.11
N PRO A 23 27.55 -0.78 29.70
CA PRO A 23 27.73 -1.77 28.63
C PRO A 23 28.03 -3.18 29.18
N ASN A 24 27.87 -4.23 28.37
CA ASN A 24 28.63 -5.44 28.62
C ASN A 24 29.04 -6.14 27.33
N ASP A 25 30.35 -6.29 27.24
CA ASP A 25 31.11 -6.97 26.22
C ASP A 25 30.96 -8.48 26.43
N SER A 26 30.57 -9.22 25.39
CA SER A 26 30.72 -10.66 25.32
C SER A 26 30.70 -11.10 23.86
N THR A 27 31.90 -11.35 23.38
CA THR A 27 32.25 -12.08 22.17
C THR A 27 31.50 -13.41 22.11
N GLY A 28 30.66 -13.54 21.09
CA GLY A 28 29.96 -14.76 20.73
C GLY A 28 29.70 -14.76 19.23
N THR A 29 30.75 -15.00 18.45
CA THR A 29 30.66 -15.21 17.01
C THR A 29 29.91 -16.51 16.73
N THR A 30 28.59 -16.43 16.69
CA THR A 30 27.78 -17.38 15.94
C THR A 30 27.52 -16.74 14.59
N PRO A 31 27.90 -17.35 13.46
CA PRO A 31 27.36 -16.93 12.18
C PRO A 31 25.86 -17.18 12.29
N THR A 32 25.11 -16.13 12.54
CA THR A 32 23.68 -16.14 12.28
C THR A 32 23.57 -16.32 10.79
N THR A 33 23.40 -17.57 10.36
CA THR A 33 22.83 -17.91 9.07
C THR A 33 21.49 -17.20 9.07
N LEU A 34 21.48 -15.99 8.52
CA LEU A 34 20.30 -15.19 8.31
C LEU A 34 19.39 -16.05 7.45
N SER A 35 18.37 -16.63 8.08
CA SER A 35 17.37 -17.45 7.44
C SER A 35 16.76 -16.62 6.31
N ALA A 36 17.04 -17.01 5.07
CA ALA A 36 16.44 -16.41 3.87
C ALA A 36 14.93 -16.69 3.76
N GLN A 37 14.30 -17.21 4.82
CA GLN A 37 12.87 -17.56 4.86
C GLN A 37 12.01 -16.54 5.63
N ASP A 38 12.59 -15.45 6.15
CA ASP A 38 11.86 -14.48 6.99
C ASP A 38 11.71 -13.08 6.38
N SER A 39 12.19 -12.85 5.16
CA SER A 39 12.00 -11.56 4.48
C SER A 39 10.65 -11.53 3.76
N GLU A 40 9.63 -11.17 4.53
CA GLU A 40 8.31 -10.79 4.03
C GLU A 40 8.44 -9.57 3.10
N PHE A 41 7.71 -9.54 1.99
CA PHE A 41 7.74 -8.40 1.07
C PHE A 41 7.02 -7.22 1.71
N ILE A 42 7.75 -6.13 1.93
CA ILE A 42 7.22 -4.88 2.49
C ILE A 42 7.15 -3.86 1.36
N GLN A 43 5.97 -3.31 1.10
CA GLN A 43 5.82 -2.23 0.15
C GLN A 43 6.39 -0.92 0.75
N PRO A 44 7.09 -0.11 -0.06
CA PRO A 44 7.52 1.21 0.35
C PRO A 44 6.35 2.11 0.74
N ASP A 45 6.64 3.17 1.51
CA ASP A 45 5.65 4.19 1.81
C ASP A 45 5.05 4.77 0.52
N SER A 46 3.77 5.11 0.53
CA SER A 46 3.08 5.51 -0.69
C SER A 46 3.57 6.84 -1.27
N GLU A 47 4.08 7.76 -0.45
CA GLU A 47 4.70 8.99 -0.93
C GLU A 47 6.06 8.71 -1.58
N GLU A 48 6.88 7.87 -0.94
CA GLU A 48 8.18 7.45 -1.50
C GLU A 48 8.00 6.67 -2.81
N ALA A 49 7.04 5.76 -2.85
CA ALA A 49 6.70 4.98 -4.04
C ALA A 49 6.22 5.89 -5.18
N LEU A 50 5.39 6.90 -4.89
CA LEU A 50 4.89 7.85 -5.88
C LEU A 50 6.03 8.71 -6.46
N LEU A 51 6.93 9.22 -5.61
CA LEU A 51 8.09 9.99 -6.02
C LEU A 51 9.04 9.16 -6.89
N PHE A 52 9.28 7.89 -6.50
CA PHE A 52 10.06 6.97 -7.32
C PHE A 52 9.40 6.73 -8.67
N MET A 53 8.09 6.44 -8.67
CA MET A 53 7.33 6.15 -9.88
C MET A 53 7.40 7.31 -10.87
N LYS A 54 7.19 8.55 -10.39
CA LYS A 54 7.30 9.76 -11.21
C LYS A 54 8.68 9.86 -11.88
N LYS A 55 9.73 9.74 -11.07
CA LYS A 55 11.11 9.83 -11.55
C LYS A 55 11.42 8.76 -12.59
N CYS A 56 11.06 7.50 -12.33
CA CYS A 56 11.27 6.40 -13.26
C CYS A 56 10.60 6.64 -14.61
N VAL A 57 9.37 7.15 -14.60
CA VAL A 57 8.62 7.43 -15.83
C VAL A 57 9.24 8.61 -16.60
N GLU A 58 9.65 9.67 -15.91
CA GLU A 58 10.34 10.82 -16.51
C GLU A 58 11.69 10.41 -17.12
N GLU A 59 12.46 9.53 -16.46
CA GLU A 59 13.72 8.99 -16.96
C GLU A 59 13.55 8.13 -18.22
N GLN A 60 12.37 7.53 -18.41
CA GLN A 60 11.99 6.85 -19.66
C GLN A 60 11.56 7.83 -20.78
N GLY A 61 11.62 9.14 -20.53
CA GLY A 61 11.35 10.18 -21.53
C GLY A 61 9.87 10.57 -21.67
N TRP A 62 9.02 10.15 -20.74
CA TRP A 62 7.61 10.52 -20.73
C TRP A 62 7.39 11.85 -20.02
N ILE A 63 6.36 12.59 -20.46
CA ILE A 63 5.91 13.80 -19.78
C ILE A 63 4.91 13.39 -18.70
N VAL A 64 5.23 13.69 -17.45
CA VAL A 64 4.39 13.37 -16.28
C VAL A 64 3.77 14.64 -15.71
N GLU A 65 2.49 14.58 -15.36
CA GLU A 65 1.79 15.61 -14.61
C GLU A 65 1.35 15.07 -13.25
N ASP A 66 1.55 15.87 -12.21
CA ASP A 66 0.99 15.57 -10.89
C ASP A 66 -0.52 15.79 -10.92
N ILE A 67 -1.27 14.82 -10.41
CA ILE A 67 -2.71 14.93 -10.19
C ILE A 67 -3.01 14.63 -8.73
N SER A 68 -4.18 15.03 -8.25
CA SER A 68 -4.55 14.83 -6.84
C SER A 68 -4.52 13.33 -6.47
N GLY A 69 -3.46 12.92 -5.75
CA GLY A 69 -3.24 11.55 -5.32
C GLY A 69 -2.59 10.61 -6.36
N GLY A 70 -1.93 11.13 -7.40
CA GLY A 70 -1.26 10.26 -8.38
C GLY A 70 -0.47 11.01 -9.45
N ILE A 71 -0.07 10.27 -10.48
CA ILE A 71 0.58 10.83 -11.67
C ILE A 71 -0.21 10.54 -12.94
N HIS A 72 -0.14 11.45 -13.91
CA HIS A 72 -0.69 11.29 -15.24
C HIS A 72 0.43 11.33 -16.28
N ILE A 73 0.48 10.33 -17.17
CA ILE A 73 1.40 10.34 -18.31
C ILE A 73 0.70 10.91 -19.52
N LYS A 74 1.32 11.90 -20.16
CA LYS A 74 0.92 12.37 -21.49
C LYS A 74 1.49 11.47 -22.58
N TYR A 75 0.61 10.93 -23.41
CA TYR A 75 0.98 10.10 -24.55
C TYR A 75 -0.01 10.30 -25.72
N ARG A 76 0.44 10.08 -26.95
CA ARG A 76 -0.44 10.06 -28.14
C ARG A 76 -1.13 8.68 -28.27
N PRO A 77 -2.30 8.55 -28.90
CA PRO A 77 -3.06 7.29 -28.93
C PRO A 77 -2.25 6.07 -29.38
N GLU A 78 -1.35 6.23 -30.37
CA GLU A 78 -0.49 5.17 -30.87
C GLU A 78 0.60 4.72 -29.89
N GLN A 79 0.87 5.50 -28.83
CA GLN A 79 1.86 5.23 -27.79
C GLN A 79 1.25 4.57 -26.54
N GLN A 80 -0.04 4.23 -26.58
CA GLN A 80 -0.76 3.73 -25.41
C GLN A 80 -0.15 2.46 -24.82
N VAL A 81 0.32 1.56 -25.68
CA VAL A 81 0.88 0.26 -25.26
C VAL A 81 2.23 0.47 -24.56
N GLU A 82 3.06 1.34 -25.11
CA GLU A 82 4.37 1.70 -24.58
C GLU A 82 4.24 2.48 -23.26
N ALA A 83 3.31 3.43 -23.18
CA ALA A 83 3.02 4.17 -21.95
C ALA A 83 2.52 3.23 -20.84
N ALA A 84 1.63 2.28 -21.17
CA ALA A 84 1.17 1.28 -20.22
C ALA A 84 2.28 0.33 -19.75
N ALA A 85 3.23 0.00 -20.64
CA ALA A 85 4.41 -0.77 -20.28
C ALA A 85 5.34 0.00 -19.32
N ALA A 86 5.58 1.29 -19.59
CA ALA A 86 6.37 2.17 -18.72
C ALA A 86 5.78 2.29 -17.32
N ILE A 87 4.46 2.54 -17.21
CA ILE A 87 3.75 2.58 -15.91
C ILE A 87 3.92 1.28 -15.15
N ARG A 88 3.71 0.14 -15.81
CA ARG A 88 3.78 -1.17 -15.18
C ARG A 88 5.19 -1.49 -14.70
N GLU A 89 6.21 -1.16 -15.47
CA GLU A 89 7.60 -1.36 -15.08
C GLU A 89 7.99 -0.44 -13.92
N CYS A 90 7.71 0.85 -14.02
CA CYS A 90 8.00 1.79 -12.94
C CYS A 90 7.21 1.53 -11.67
N SER A 91 5.99 1.01 -11.78
CA SER A 91 5.20 0.56 -10.63
C SER A 91 5.87 -0.59 -9.90
N LYS A 92 6.43 -1.57 -10.62
CA LYS A 92 7.17 -2.67 -9.98
C LYS A 92 8.43 -2.15 -9.28
N GLN A 93 9.20 -1.31 -9.97
CA GLN A 93 10.43 -0.76 -9.41
C GLN A 93 10.17 0.17 -8.22
N SER A 94 9.06 0.92 -8.22
CA SER A 94 8.66 1.71 -7.04
C SER A 94 8.32 0.86 -5.83
N LEU A 95 8.14 -0.45 -6.01
CA LEU A 95 7.99 -1.40 -4.92
C LEU A 95 9.30 -2.13 -4.56
N GLY A 96 10.44 -1.68 -5.10
CA GLY A 96 11.75 -2.28 -4.89
C GLY A 96 12.01 -3.55 -5.70
N LEU A 97 11.16 -3.88 -6.68
CA LEU A 97 11.31 -5.06 -7.52
C LEU A 97 12.25 -4.80 -8.70
N ALA A 98 13.13 -5.75 -8.99
CA ALA A 98 13.98 -5.69 -10.16
C ALA A 98 13.18 -5.90 -11.47
N PRO A 99 13.71 -5.47 -12.64
CA PRO A 99 13.06 -5.72 -13.92
C PRO A 99 12.76 -7.21 -14.13
N GLY A 100 11.49 -7.51 -14.43
CA GLY A 100 11.02 -8.89 -14.62
C GLY A 100 10.54 -9.61 -13.35
N GLU A 101 10.78 -9.06 -12.16
CA GLU A 101 10.21 -9.61 -10.93
C GLU A 101 8.70 -9.35 -10.83
N THR A 102 8.05 -10.16 -9.99
CA THR A 102 6.63 -10.03 -9.63
C THR A 102 6.52 -9.84 -8.13
N VAL A 103 5.48 -9.12 -7.70
CA VAL A 103 5.15 -9.01 -6.28
C VAL A 103 4.98 -10.43 -5.70
N PRO A 104 5.78 -10.82 -4.70
CA PRO A 104 5.61 -12.11 -4.05
C PRO A 104 4.21 -12.25 -3.43
N PRO A 105 3.66 -13.46 -3.32
CA PRO A 105 2.44 -13.65 -2.56
C PRO A 105 2.67 -13.22 -1.09
N PRO A 106 1.66 -12.63 -0.43
CA PRO A 106 1.78 -12.22 0.96
C PRO A 106 1.94 -13.43 1.88
N SER A 107 2.66 -13.26 2.98
CA SER A 107 2.78 -14.31 4.01
C SER A 107 1.44 -14.53 4.73
N ASP A 108 1.23 -15.70 5.32
CA ASP A 108 0.02 -15.95 6.14
C ASP A 108 -0.15 -14.91 7.25
N ARG A 109 0.96 -14.48 7.86
CA ARG A 109 0.97 -13.44 8.90
C ARG A 109 0.50 -12.11 8.32
N GLN A 110 1.00 -11.76 7.14
CA GLN A 110 0.67 -10.56 6.39
C GLN A 110 -0.85 -10.48 6.12
N VAL A 111 -1.43 -11.59 5.65
CA VAL A 111 -2.88 -11.68 5.38
C VAL A 111 -3.70 -11.55 6.66
N ARG A 112 -3.28 -12.18 7.76
CA ARG A 112 -3.98 -12.09 9.05
C ARG A 112 -3.92 -10.67 9.63
N ASN A 113 -2.77 -10.01 9.55
CA ASN A 113 -2.60 -8.62 9.96
C ASN A 113 -3.45 -7.68 9.10
N TYR A 114 -3.47 -7.90 7.79
CA TYR A 114 -4.29 -7.13 6.86
C TYR A 114 -5.79 -7.28 7.18
N TYR A 115 -6.27 -8.50 7.40
CA TYR A 115 -7.65 -8.74 7.81
C TYR A 115 -8.01 -7.99 9.11
N GLN A 116 -7.16 -8.07 10.14
CA GLN A 116 -7.39 -7.33 11.39
C GLN A 116 -7.41 -5.82 11.16
N ALA A 117 -6.54 -5.30 10.28
CA ALA A 117 -6.53 -3.89 9.93
C ALA A 117 -7.80 -3.47 9.16
N LEU A 118 -8.36 -4.35 8.31
CA LEU A 118 -9.66 -4.09 7.66
C LEU A 118 -10.80 -4.03 8.67
N VAL A 119 -10.82 -4.92 9.67
CA VAL A 119 -11.81 -4.85 10.77
C VAL A 119 -11.67 -3.53 11.55
N ASN A 120 -10.45 -3.13 11.91
CA ASN A 120 -10.24 -1.84 12.59
C ASN A 120 -10.65 -0.64 11.71
N ALA A 121 -10.46 -0.73 10.40
CA ALA A 121 -10.89 0.29 9.46
C ALA A 121 -12.42 0.35 9.35
N MET A 122 -13.11 -0.80 9.38
CA MET A 122 -14.57 -0.86 9.47
C MET A 122 -15.09 -0.13 10.71
N GLU A 123 -14.51 -0.35 11.89
CA GLU A 123 -14.90 0.38 13.11
C GLU A 123 -14.77 1.90 12.95
N CYS A 124 -13.71 2.36 12.26
CA CYS A 124 -13.52 3.78 11.95
C CYS A 124 -14.62 4.34 11.05
N LEU A 125 -15.07 3.54 10.07
CA LEU A 125 -16.14 3.87 9.13
C LEU A 125 -17.50 3.89 9.84
N GLU A 126 -17.83 2.89 10.65
CA GLU A 126 -19.07 2.84 11.43
C GLU A 126 -19.17 4.02 12.40
N ALA A 127 -18.08 4.40 13.07
CA ALA A 127 -18.02 5.58 13.93
C ALA A 127 -18.29 6.91 13.17
N ARG A 128 -18.23 6.90 11.84
CA ARG A 128 -18.57 8.03 10.95
C ARG A 128 -19.96 7.92 10.34
N GLY A 129 -20.74 6.91 10.72
CA GLY A 129 -22.13 6.74 10.34
C GLY A 129 -22.36 5.91 9.07
N PHE A 130 -21.36 5.15 8.61
CA PHE A 130 -21.59 4.14 7.57
C PHE A 130 -22.21 2.89 8.18
N ASP A 131 -23.30 2.42 7.60
CA ASP A 131 -23.94 1.15 7.95
C ASP A 131 -23.32 0.05 7.07
N LEU A 132 -22.58 -0.87 7.71
CA LEU A 132 -21.77 -1.88 7.03
C LEU A 132 -22.15 -3.28 7.53
N SER A 133 -22.05 -4.26 6.65
CA SER A 133 -22.24 -5.66 6.99
C SER A 133 -21.17 -6.17 7.95
N ASP A 134 -21.55 -7.09 8.84
CA ASP A 134 -20.61 -7.75 9.75
C ASP A 134 -19.43 -8.37 8.96
N PRO A 135 -18.19 -8.26 9.46
CA PRO A 135 -17.04 -8.84 8.78
C PRO A 135 -17.15 -10.38 8.75
N PRO A 136 -16.71 -11.05 7.67
CA PRO A 136 -16.61 -12.50 7.65
C PRO A 136 -15.60 -12.96 8.70
N THR A 137 -15.71 -14.18 9.21
CA THR A 137 -14.66 -14.72 10.08
C THR A 137 -13.31 -14.79 9.35
N LEU A 138 -12.19 -14.70 10.09
CA LEU A 138 -10.85 -14.81 9.51
C LEU A 138 -10.68 -16.10 8.68
N ASP A 139 -11.18 -17.24 9.17
CA ASP A 139 -11.11 -18.50 8.43
C ASP A 139 -11.89 -18.44 7.11
N SER A 140 -13.09 -17.83 7.11
CA SER A 140 -13.87 -17.66 5.88
C SER A 140 -13.19 -16.68 4.90
N TYR A 141 -12.54 -15.64 5.41
CA TYR A 141 -11.77 -14.70 4.60
C TYR A 141 -10.58 -15.38 3.92
N LEU A 142 -9.83 -16.20 4.67
CA LEU A 142 -8.69 -16.96 4.15
C LEU A 142 -9.12 -18.00 3.11
N GLU A 143 -10.24 -18.69 3.34
CA GLU A 143 -10.79 -19.70 2.42
C GLU A 143 -11.25 -19.07 1.08
N LYS A 144 -11.96 -17.94 1.15
CA LYS A 144 -12.45 -17.24 -0.05
C LYS A 144 -11.35 -16.47 -0.79
N GLY A 145 -10.28 -16.13 -0.08
CA GLY A 145 -9.13 -15.42 -0.62
C GLY A 145 -9.14 -13.92 -0.33
N ILE A 146 -7.95 -13.34 -0.42
CA ILE A 146 -7.69 -11.91 -0.19
C ILE A 146 -8.54 -11.08 -1.15
N GLY A 147 -9.19 -10.04 -0.62
CA GLY A 147 -10.09 -9.17 -1.38
C GLY A 147 -11.52 -9.71 -1.54
N SER A 148 -11.84 -10.88 -0.97
CA SER A 148 -13.23 -11.37 -0.89
C SER A 148 -14.13 -10.49 0.00
N TRP A 149 -13.53 -9.66 0.84
CA TRP A 149 -14.19 -8.66 1.66
C TRP A 149 -13.29 -7.43 1.83
N ASP A 150 -13.90 -6.25 1.75
CA ASP A 150 -13.29 -4.94 1.96
C ASP A 150 -14.39 -3.92 2.35
N PRO A 151 -14.33 -3.31 3.55
CA PRO A 151 -15.35 -2.36 3.99
C PRO A 151 -15.39 -1.08 3.15
N TYR A 152 -14.29 -0.68 2.49
CA TYR A 152 -14.31 0.49 1.61
C TYR A 152 -15.07 0.23 0.31
N GLY A 153 -14.97 -0.99 -0.23
CA GLY A 153 -15.78 -1.42 -1.37
C GLY A 153 -17.28 -1.38 -1.06
N GLU A 154 -17.67 -1.75 0.17
CA GLU A 154 -19.06 -1.66 0.62
C GLU A 154 -19.53 -0.20 0.78
N VAL A 155 -18.71 0.68 1.36
CA VAL A 155 -19.02 2.12 1.43
C VAL A 155 -19.23 2.71 0.03
N LEU A 156 -18.33 2.43 -0.91
CA LEU A 156 -18.44 2.93 -2.28
C LEU A 156 -19.71 2.42 -2.97
N THR A 157 -20.06 1.15 -2.75
CA THR A 157 -21.25 0.51 -3.34
C THR A 157 -22.55 1.06 -2.75
N SER A 158 -22.60 1.27 -1.43
CA SER A 158 -23.81 1.71 -0.72
C SER A 158 -24.10 3.20 -0.90
N THR A 159 -23.06 4.03 -1.02
CA THR A 159 -23.21 5.50 -1.05
C THR A 159 -23.13 6.10 -2.45
N GLY A 160 -22.48 5.43 -3.41
CA GLY A 160 -22.14 6.02 -4.71
C GLY A 160 -21.19 7.22 -4.60
N MET A 161 -20.42 7.31 -3.51
CA MET A 161 -19.50 8.41 -3.20
C MET A 161 -18.52 8.71 -4.33
N GLY A 162 -18.35 10.00 -4.65
CA GLY A 162 -17.42 10.45 -5.68
C GLY A 162 -15.95 10.49 -5.19
N PRO A 163 -14.97 10.59 -6.12
CA PRO A 163 -13.54 10.48 -5.77
C PRO A 163 -13.02 11.48 -4.72
N SER A 164 -13.49 12.73 -4.74
CA SER A 164 -13.05 13.78 -3.80
C SER A 164 -13.52 13.51 -2.36
N GLU A 165 -14.76 13.05 -2.24
CA GLU A 165 -15.35 12.68 -0.96
C GLU A 165 -14.69 11.41 -0.42
N PHE A 166 -14.44 10.43 -1.30
CA PHE A 166 -13.71 9.21 -0.94
C PHE A 166 -12.30 9.50 -0.46
N ASN A 167 -11.56 10.39 -1.13
CA ASN A 167 -10.24 10.81 -0.67
C ASN A 167 -10.31 11.50 0.71
N THR A 168 -11.37 12.28 0.97
CA THR A 168 -11.58 12.90 2.29
C THR A 168 -11.87 11.87 3.38
N LEU A 169 -12.63 10.83 3.05
CA LEU A 169 -12.88 9.71 3.94
C LEU A 169 -11.59 8.93 4.23
N THR A 170 -10.80 8.60 3.22
CA THR A 170 -9.59 7.78 3.39
C THR A 170 -8.47 8.49 4.15
N ARG A 171 -8.45 9.83 4.17
CA ARG A 171 -7.58 10.60 5.08
C ARG A 171 -8.01 10.49 6.55
N LYS A 172 -9.30 10.26 6.82
CA LYS A 172 -9.85 10.14 8.17
C LYS A 172 -9.91 8.69 8.66
N CYS A 173 -10.15 7.75 7.75
CA CYS A 173 -10.06 6.32 7.96
C CYS A 173 -9.12 5.77 6.88
N PRO A 174 -7.81 5.67 7.17
CA PRO A 174 -6.81 5.08 6.29
C PRO A 174 -7.17 3.68 5.80
N GLN A 175 -7.08 3.46 4.49
CA GLN A 175 -7.16 2.10 3.94
C GLN A 175 -5.93 1.29 4.40
N PRO A 176 -6.13 0.09 4.97
CA PRO A 176 -5.04 -0.83 5.27
C PRO A 176 -4.23 -1.19 4.03
N GLN A 177 -2.95 -1.50 4.22
CA GLN A 177 -2.06 -2.01 3.17
C GLN A 177 -1.75 -3.46 3.46
N LEU A 178 -1.85 -4.31 2.43
CA LEU A 178 -1.59 -5.75 2.57
C LEU A 178 -0.11 -6.02 2.84
N TYR A 179 0.78 -5.31 2.15
CA TYR A 179 2.22 -5.57 2.21
C TYR A 179 2.93 -4.52 3.08
N ARG A 180 2.73 -4.57 4.41
CA ARG A 180 3.37 -3.66 5.38
C ARG A 180 4.13 -4.44 6.44
#